data_AF-X0GP85-F1
#
_entry.id   AF-X0GP85-F1
#
_cell.length_a   1.000
_cell.length_b   1.000
_cell.length_c   1.000
_cell.angle_alpha   90.00
_cell.angle_beta   90.00
_cell.angle_gamma   90.00
#
_symmetry.space_group_name_H-M   'P 1'
#
loop_
_entity.id
_entity.type
_entity.pdbx_description
1 polymer ?
#
loop_
_entity_poly.entity_id
_entity_poly.type
_entity_poly.pdbx_seq_one_letter_code
_entity_poly.pdbx_strand_id
1 'polypeptide(L)'
;MRNLAGPWDRAYTFDMTKSLGILSHFLAPIIGRKEAGVWQYPEVMSHARDWAWAPLIAVHSEFHNSLLSDDLKESLKTFDGERTYNGKAYYPPYDLDTRNITTWLSESLMIGAQSYRTRSANGPSNNKAQFHPAVAHWAYGDDNIGWLSLRPTEAHVLMEVSPKKLKVTYPEGTSSSVFTFVASPSLAKRDVQSWADIQGISISVSGNANPVPKVTFAGRYGGSGSPIYDHNYWSLVHTMPAGFEGTPEIIIEFE
;
A
#
# COMPACT_ATOMS: atom_id res chain seq x y z
N MET A 1 -5.00 -11.09 7.91
CA MET A 1 -3.92 -10.46 7.10
C MET A 1 -2.74 -9.92 7.91
N ARG A 2 -2.91 -9.40 9.15
CA ARG A 2 -1.82 -8.82 9.97
C ARG A 2 -1.05 -7.70 9.26
N ASN A 3 -1.79 -6.88 8.53
CA ASN A 3 -1.24 -5.83 7.70
C ASN A 3 -2.18 -4.62 7.76
N LEU A 4 -1.69 -3.44 7.41
CA LEU A 4 -2.47 -2.22 7.29
C LEU A 4 -2.37 -1.76 5.83
N ALA A 5 -3.49 -1.42 5.18
CA ALA A 5 -3.39 -0.70 3.92
C ALA A 5 -3.08 0.77 4.19
N GLY A 6 -2.27 1.36 3.31
CA GLY A 6 -1.94 2.78 3.31
C GLY A 6 -3.16 3.68 3.12
N PRO A 7 -2.96 4.98 2.92
CA PRO A 7 -1.80 5.59 2.28
C PRO A 7 -0.61 5.86 3.23
N TRP A 8 0.59 6.00 2.67
CA TRP A 8 1.79 6.37 3.42
C TRP A 8 2.64 7.43 2.71
N ASP A 9 3.07 8.43 3.48
CA ASP A 9 4.07 9.41 3.03
C ASP A 9 5.47 8.81 2.89
N ARG A 10 5.71 7.74 3.66
CA ARG A 10 6.95 6.99 3.65
C ARG A 10 6.69 5.54 4.07
N ALA A 11 6.85 4.62 3.13
CA ALA A 11 6.97 3.20 3.43
C ALA A 11 8.21 2.61 2.76
N TYR A 12 8.77 1.58 3.38
CA TYR A 12 9.88 0.80 2.84
C TYR A 12 9.47 -0.63 2.49
N THR A 13 8.21 -0.99 2.74
CA THR A 13 7.62 -2.31 2.54
C THR A 13 6.10 -2.23 2.54
N PHE A 14 5.45 -3.25 1.97
CA PHE A 14 4.00 -3.41 1.92
C PHE A 14 3.54 -4.68 2.64
N ASP A 15 4.42 -5.66 2.82
CA ASP A 15 4.08 -6.93 3.49
C ASP A 15 4.65 -6.92 4.91
N MET A 16 3.80 -6.57 5.88
CA MET A 16 4.15 -6.55 7.30
C MET A 16 4.37 -7.96 7.89
N THR A 17 4.01 -9.03 7.17
CA THR A 17 4.30 -10.40 7.60
C THR A 17 5.72 -10.84 7.21
N LYS A 18 6.34 -10.14 6.26
CA LYS A 18 7.71 -10.40 5.76
C LYS A 18 8.70 -9.29 6.12
N SER A 19 8.20 -8.13 6.53
CA SER A 19 9.01 -7.01 6.99
C SER A 19 8.72 -6.70 8.44
N LEU A 20 9.78 -6.55 9.22
CA LEU A 20 9.66 -6.20 10.63
C LEU A 20 9.30 -4.70 10.75
N GLY A 21 8.09 -4.42 11.22
CA GLY A 21 7.63 -3.05 11.48
C GLY A 21 7.67 -2.70 12.97
N ILE A 22 7.99 -1.44 13.28
CA ILE A 22 7.98 -0.94 14.67
C ILE A 22 6.60 -1.12 15.33
N LEU A 23 5.52 -0.96 14.57
CA LEU A 23 4.17 -1.20 15.08
C LEU A 23 3.99 -2.63 15.61
N SER A 24 4.53 -3.64 14.91
CA SER A 24 4.47 -5.04 15.34
C SER A 24 5.19 -5.26 16.67
N HIS A 25 6.23 -4.48 17.00
CA HIS A 25 6.86 -4.53 18.32
C HIS A 25 5.97 -4.02 19.44
N PHE A 26 5.15 -2.98 19.20
CA PHE A 26 4.18 -2.50 20.18
C PHE A 26 2.99 -3.46 20.32
N LEU A 27 2.58 -4.12 19.25
CA LEU A 27 1.46 -5.07 19.27
C LEU A 27 1.85 -6.41 19.91
N ALA A 28 3.09 -6.90 19.74
CA ALA A 28 3.48 -8.22 20.19
C ALA A 28 3.32 -8.47 21.72
N PRO A 29 3.62 -7.51 22.62
CA PRO A 29 3.32 -7.64 24.06
C PRO A 29 1.83 -7.60 24.41
N ILE A 30 0.95 -7.17 23.50
CA ILE A 30 -0.50 -7.06 23.73
C ILE A 30 -1.22 -8.32 23.24
N ILE A 31 -0.98 -8.70 21.98
CA ILE A 31 -1.72 -9.76 21.28
C ILE A 31 -0.85 -10.99 20.93
N GLY A 32 0.42 -10.99 21.32
CA GLY A 32 1.38 -12.03 21.00
C GLY A 32 2.06 -11.82 19.65
N ARG A 33 3.28 -12.39 19.50
CA ARG A 33 4.13 -12.23 18.31
C ARG A 33 3.43 -12.64 17.00
N LYS A 34 2.77 -13.80 17.01
CA LYS A 34 2.10 -14.35 15.83
C LYS A 34 1.03 -13.39 15.30
N GLU A 35 0.15 -12.90 16.16
CA GLU A 35 -0.94 -12.01 15.74
C GLU A 35 -0.46 -10.59 15.41
N ALA A 36 0.65 -10.16 16.01
CA ALA A 36 1.34 -8.92 15.63
C ALA A 36 2.10 -9.00 14.29
N GLY A 37 2.13 -10.16 13.62
CA GLY A 37 2.87 -10.37 12.37
C GLY A 37 4.38 -10.51 12.55
N VAL A 38 4.85 -10.72 13.78
CA VAL A 38 6.28 -10.95 14.07
C VAL A 38 6.59 -12.41 13.84
N TRP A 39 7.41 -12.70 12.82
CA TRP A 39 7.84 -14.06 12.52
C TRP A 39 8.68 -14.66 13.65
N GLN A 40 8.76 -15.99 13.72
CA GLN A 40 9.51 -16.68 14.77
C GLN A 40 11.02 -16.40 14.70
N TYR A 41 11.55 -16.14 13.48
CA TYR A 41 12.94 -15.78 13.20
C TYR A 41 13.01 -14.34 12.65
N PRO A 42 12.84 -13.30 13.48
CA PRO A 42 12.79 -11.91 13.02
C PRO A 42 14.06 -11.46 12.27
N GLU A 43 15.19 -12.13 12.48
CA GLU A 43 16.48 -11.84 11.87
C GLU A 43 16.53 -12.02 10.34
N VAL A 44 15.61 -12.78 9.74
CA VAL A 44 15.52 -12.94 8.28
C VAL A 44 14.42 -12.11 7.64
N MET A 45 13.63 -11.37 8.43
CA MET A 45 12.63 -10.46 7.90
C MET A 45 13.33 -9.27 7.20
N SER A 46 12.67 -8.66 6.20
CA SER A 46 13.12 -7.35 5.73
C SER A 46 13.05 -6.34 6.88
N HIS A 47 13.93 -5.34 6.87
CA HIS A 47 14.06 -4.39 7.98
C HIS A 47 14.32 -5.02 9.36
N ALA A 48 14.91 -6.22 9.44
CA ALA A 48 15.23 -6.92 10.70
C ALA A 48 16.05 -6.08 11.72
N ARG A 49 16.79 -5.05 11.25
CA ARG A 49 17.53 -4.13 12.15
C ARG A 49 16.62 -3.37 13.11
N ASP A 50 15.34 -3.20 12.78
CA ASP A 50 14.36 -2.58 13.67
C ASP A 50 14.11 -3.40 14.95
N TRP A 51 14.53 -4.67 14.96
CA TRP A 51 14.54 -5.52 16.15
C TRP A 51 15.34 -4.90 17.32
N ALA A 52 16.27 -3.99 17.03
CA ALA A 52 16.99 -3.23 18.06
C ALA A 52 16.06 -2.43 19.00
N TRP A 53 14.84 -2.10 18.56
CA TRP A 53 13.84 -1.41 19.39
C TRP A 53 13.07 -2.36 20.32
N ALA A 54 13.07 -3.66 20.06
CA ALA A 54 12.27 -4.63 20.81
C ALA A 54 12.58 -4.64 22.32
N PRO A 55 13.85 -4.60 22.79
CA PRO A 55 14.16 -4.57 24.22
C PRO A 55 13.60 -3.33 24.92
N LEU A 56 13.70 -2.16 24.30
CA LEU A 56 13.16 -0.90 24.85
C LEU A 56 11.64 -0.97 24.98
N ILE A 57 10.96 -1.46 23.94
CA ILE A 57 9.50 -1.60 23.96
C ILE A 57 9.05 -2.64 25.00
N ALA A 58 9.78 -3.76 25.13
CA ALA A 58 9.47 -4.81 26.09
C ALA A 58 9.60 -4.34 27.55
N VAL A 59 10.64 -3.58 27.90
CA VAL A 59 10.80 -3.04 29.27
C VAL A 59 9.66 -2.08 29.64
N HIS A 60 9.11 -1.36 28.66
CA HIS A 60 8.00 -0.43 28.87
C HIS A 60 6.61 -1.05 28.63
N SER A 61 6.52 -2.32 28.23
CA SER A 61 5.25 -2.88 27.76
C SER A 61 4.19 -2.96 28.85
N GLU A 62 4.57 -3.22 30.10
CA GLU A 62 3.63 -3.24 31.22
C GLU A 62 2.93 -1.88 31.39
N PHE A 63 3.71 -0.79 31.39
CA PHE A 63 3.17 0.56 31.47
C PHE A 63 2.28 0.89 30.26
N HIS A 64 2.76 0.64 29.04
CA HIS A 64 1.96 0.90 27.83
C HIS A 64 0.64 0.10 27.84
N ASN A 65 0.70 -1.18 28.24
CA ASN A 65 -0.48 -2.04 28.28
C ASN A 65 -1.47 -1.62 29.37
N SER A 66 -1.03 -0.99 30.45
CA SER A 66 -1.92 -0.42 31.48
C SER A 66 -2.74 0.77 31.00
N LEU A 67 -2.33 1.42 29.90
CA LEU A 67 -3.05 2.56 29.31
C LEU A 67 -4.19 2.12 28.37
N LEU A 68 -4.27 0.82 28.06
CA LEU A 68 -5.26 0.26 27.15
C LEU A 68 -6.33 -0.51 27.93
N SER A 69 -7.60 -0.36 27.52
CA SER A 69 -8.70 -1.18 28.07
C SER A 69 -8.56 -2.64 27.63
N ASP A 70 -9.11 -3.56 28.42
CA ASP A 70 -9.08 -4.98 28.08
C ASP A 70 -9.91 -5.28 26.82
N ASP A 71 -11.04 -4.58 26.63
CA ASP A 71 -11.84 -4.65 25.41
C ASP A 71 -11.03 -4.26 24.16
N LEU A 72 -10.19 -3.22 24.26
CA LEU A 72 -9.31 -2.83 23.16
C LEU A 72 -8.28 -3.92 22.87
N LYS A 73 -7.65 -4.48 23.91
CA LYS A 73 -6.65 -5.55 23.73
C LYS A 73 -7.26 -6.79 23.08
N GLU A 74 -8.51 -7.13 23.41
CA GLU A 74 -9.20 -8.27 22.82
C GLU A 74 -9.64 -7.99 21.38
N SER A 75 -10.20 -6.81 21.11
CA SER A 75 -10.59 -6.41 19.74
C SER A 75 -9.41 -6.34 18.76
N LEU A 76 -8.18 -6.09 19.23
CA LEU A 76 -6.99 -6.15 18.38
C LEU A 76 -6.68 -7.55 17.83
N LYS A 77 -7.27 -8.61 18.39
CA LYS A 77 -7.03 -10.01 17.96
C LYS A 77 -7.97 -10.47 16.85
N THR A 78 -9.10 -9.80 16.64
CA THR A 78 -10.13 -10.24 15.70
C THR A 78 -10.51 -9.11 14.75
N PHE A 79 -10.98 -9.48 13.56
CA PHE A 79 -11.57 -8.53 12.62
C PHE A 79 -13.08 -8.69 12.68
N ASP A 80 -13.76 -7.70 13.25
CA ASP A 80 -15.20 -7.74 13.55
C ASP A 80 -16.11 -7.27 12.39
N GLY A 81 -15.55 -7.01 11.22
CA GLY A 81 -16.32 -6.74 10.00
C GLY A 81 -15.81 -5.57 9.17
N GLU A 82 -16.39 -5.42 7.99
CA GLU A 82 -16.00 -4.37 7.05
C GLU A 82 -16.19 -2.96 7.63
N ARG A 83 -15.24 -2.06 7.36
CA ARG A 83 -15.37 -0.65 7.75
C ARG A 83 -14.62 0.28 6.81
N THR A 84 -15.10 1.50 6.74
CA THR A 84 -14.42 2.60 6.04
C THR A 84 -13.99 3.64 7.06
N TYR A 85 -12.70 3.93 7.09
CA TYR A 85 -12.13 5.05 7.81
C TYR A 85 -12.01 6.26 6.88
N ASN A 86 -12.35 7.43 7.39
CA ASN A 86 -12.10 8.71 6.74
C ASN A 86 -11.27 9.61 7.65
N GLY A 87 -10.24 10.22 7.10
CA GLY A 87 -9.33 11.10 7.82
C GLY A 87 -8.90 12.29 6.96
N LYS A 88 -8.25 13.25 7.61
CA LYS A 88 -7.62 14.38 6.94
C LYS A 88 -6.21 14.58 7.47
N ALA A 89 -5.31 15.03 6.61
CA ALA A 89 -3.95 15.39 6.99
C ALA A 89 -3.50 16.65 6.26
N TYR A 90 -2.58 17.39 6.86
CA TYR A 90 -1.98 18.57 6.25
C TYR A 90 -0.55 18.75 6.78
N TYR A 91 0.41 18.82 5.88
CA TYR A 91 1.84 18.89 6.18
C TYR A 91 2.52 20.00 5.36
N PRO A 92 2.42 21.26 5.83
CA PRO A 92 3.13 22.38 5.21
C PRO A 92 4.65 22.27 5.45
N PRO A 93 5.48 22.83 4.56
CA PRO A 93 5.11 23.62 3.38
C PRO A 93 4.82 22.78 2.13
N TYR A 94 4.84 21.44 2.22
CA TYR A 94 4.83 20.54 1.07
C TYR A 94 3.44 20.36 0.49
N ASP A 95 2.44 20.25 1.35
CA ASP A 95 1.03 20.25 0.97
C ASP A 95 0.58 21.66 0.57
N LEU A 96 -0.10 21.73 -0.56
CA LEU A 96 -0.76 22.94 -1.05
C LEU A 96 -2.25 22.96 -0.70
N ASP A 97 -2.79 21.83 -0.23
CA ASP A 97 -4.16 21.68 0.24
C ASP A 97 -4.25 20.54 1.27
N THR A 98 -5.36 20.47 1.99
CA THR A 98 -5.68 19.37 2.91
C THR A 98 -5.85 18.07 2.15
N ARG A 99 -5.23 17.01 2.64
CA ARG A 99 -5.40 15.66 2.10
C ARG A 99 -6.65 15.01 2.66
N ASN A 100 -7.39 14.31 1.79
CA ASN A 100 -8.52 13.49 2.20
C ASN A 100 -8.11 12.03 2.13
N ILE A 101 -8.13 11.35 3.28
CA ILE A 101 -7.70 9.96 3.44
C ILE A 101 -8.96 9.10 3.55
N THR A 102 -9.04 8.05 2.75
CA THR A 102 -10.07 7.03 2.87
C THR A 102 -9.44 5.65 2.82
N THR A 103 -9.79 4.80 3.79
CA THR A 103 -9.36 3.41 3.84
C THR A 103 -10.57 2.52 4.05
N TRP A 104 -10.83 1.61 3.12
CA TRP A 104 -11.81 0.53 3.27
C TRP A 104 -11.08 -0.76 3.65
N LEU A 105 -11.61 -1.45 4.66
CA LEU A 105 -11.05 -2.66 5.24
C LEU A 105 -12.09 -3.78 5.15
N SER A 106 -11.66 -4.95 4.68
CA SER A 106 -12.35 -6.22 4.80
C SER A 106 -11.38 -7.30 5.31
N GLU A 107 -11.88 -8.50 5.57
CA GLU A 107 -11.09 -9.59 6.16
C GLU A 107 -9.92 -10.06 5.25
N SER A 108 -10.13 -10.00 3.94
CA SER A 108 -9.19 -10.53 2.93
C SER A 108 -8.72 -9.50 1.91
N LEU A 109 -9.25 -8.27 1.92
CA LEU A 109 -8.86 -7.16 1.05
C LEU A 109 -8.95 -5.82 1.80
N MET A 110 -7.94 -4.99 1.65
CA MET A 110 -7.90 -3.63 2.19
C MET A 110 -7.47 -2.68 1.08
N ILE A 111 -8.07 -1.50 1.02
CA ILE A 111 -7.70 -0.45 0.07
C ILE A 111 -7.65 0.84 0.86
N GLY A 112 -6.56 1.61 0.73
CA GLY A 112 -6.61 2.99 1.20
C GLY A 112 -5.74 3.93 0.40
N ALA A 113 -6.21 5.17 0.35
CA ALA A 113 -5.68 6.23 -0.50
C ALA A 113 -5.80 7.60 0.17
N GLN A 114 -4.94 8.54 -0.25
CA GLN A 114 -5.05 9.96 0.10
C GLN A 114 -5.12 10.84 -1.14
N SER A 115 -6.20 11.58 -1.35
CA SER A 115 -6.17 12.69 -2.30
C SER A 115 -5.14 13.72 -1.83
N TYR A 116 -4.33 14.25 -2.74
CA TYR A 116 -3.27 15.20 -2.40
C TYR A 116 -3.06 16.25 -3.48
N ARG A 117 -2.63 17.44 -3.04
CA ARG A 117 -2.04 18.48 -3.88
C ARG A 117 -0.76 18.95 -3.22
N THR A 118 0.37 18.72 -3.87
CA THR A 118 1.71 18.94 -3.29
C THR A 118 2.59 19.73 -4.24
N ARG A 119 3.72 20.23 -3.76
CA ARG A 119 4.70 20.95 -4.60
C ARG A 119 5.39 20.06 -5.65
N SER A 120 5.36 18.74 -5.49
CA SER A 120 5.99 17.80 -6.43
C SER A 120 5.30 16.45 -6.38
N ALA A 121 5.30 15.71 -7.49
CA ALA A 121 4.76 14.34 -7.54
C ALA A 121 5.49 13.34 -6.62
N ASN A 122 6.62 13.72 -6.04
CA ASN A 122 7.42 12.83 -5.18
C ASN A 122 6.92 12.79 -3.73
N GLY A 123 5.82 13.49 -3.41
CA GLY A 123 5.28 13.60 -2.07
C GLY A 123 6.15 14.45 -1.13
N PRO A 124 5.80 14.49 0.16
CA PRO A 124 6.43 15.41 1.11
C PRO A 124 7.90 15.13 1.42
N SER A 125 8.30 13.86 1.36
CA SER A 125 9.69 13.45 1.52
C SER A 125 10.55 13.75 0.29
N ASN A 126 9.94 14.29 -0.78
CA ASN A 126 10.51 14.43 -2.12
C ASN A 126 11.17 13.14 -2.60
N ASN A 127 10.57 12.00 -2.28
CA ASN A 127 11.08 10.68 -2.58
C ASN A 127 9.97 9.77 -3.09
N LYS A 128 9.79 9.74 -4.42
CA LYS A 128 8.82 8.90 -5.11
C LYS A 128 8.98 7.40 -4.84
N ALA A 129 10.18 6.96 -4.43
CA ALA A 129 10.41 5.56 -4.09
C ALA A 129 9.70 5.15 -2.78
N GLN A 130 9.44 6.11 -1.88
CA GLN A 130 8.81 5.89 -0.56
C GLN A 130 7.38 6.41 -0.46
N PHE A 131 6.97 7.28 -1.40
CA PHE A 131 5.65 7.88 -1.38
C PHE A 131 4.61 6.94 -1.99
N HIS A 132 3.65 6.51 -1.17
CA HIS A 132 2.64 5.51 -1.50
C HIS A 132 1.24 6.05 -1.22
N PRO A 133 0.71 6.93 -2.10
CA PRO A 133 -0.53 7.64 -1.85
C PRO A 133 -1.78 6.79 -2.05
N ALA A 134 -1.66 5.60 -2.66
CA ALA A 134 -2.69 4.57 -2.64
C ALA A 134 -2.07 3.18 -2.58
N VAL A 135 -2.65 2.32 -1.75
CA VAL A 135 -2.20 0.94 -1.52
C VAL A 135 -3.41 0.04 -1.34
N ALA A 136 -3.37 -1.13 -1.98
CA ALA A 136 -4.29 -2.22 -1.70
C ALA A 136 -3.51 -3.48 -1.29
N HIS A 137 -4.05 -4.24 -0.34
CA HIS A 137 -3.49 -5.50 0.14
C HIS A 137 -4.56 -6.59 0.13
N TRP A 138 -4.21 -7.81 -0.24
CA TRP A 138 -5.11 -8.96 -0.18
C TRP A 138 -4.40 -10.22 0.29
N ALA A 139 -5.16 -11.16 0.86
CA ALA A 139 -4.66 -12.49 1.20
C ALA A 139 -4.76 -13.43 -0.02
N TYR A 140 -3.74 -14.27 -0.26
CA TYR A 140 -3.79 -15.28 -1.34
C TYR A 140 -3.36 -16.70 -0.93
N GLY A 141 -3.61 -17.08 0.33
CA GLY A 141 -3.34 -18.42 0.87
C GLY A 141 -1.97 -18.54 1.55
N ASP A 142 -1.83 -19.50 2.46
CA ASP A 142 -0.62 -19.76 3.26
C ASP A 142 -0.02 -18.49 3.91
N ASP A 143 -0.88 -17.64 4.47
CA ASP A 143 -0.50 -16.35 5.07
C ASP A 143 0.19 -15.36 4.12
N ASN A 144 0.16 -15.60 2.80
CA ASN A 144 0.74 -14.69 1.82
C ASN A 144 -0.14 -13.46 1.59
N ILE A 145 0.53 -12.31 1.49
CA ILE A 145 -0.08 -11.03 1.18
C ILE A 145 0.34 -10.57 -0.21
N GLY A 146 -0.65 -10.31 -1.06
CA GLY A 146 -0.50 -9.60 -2.31
C GLY A 146 -0.70 -8.11 -2.06
N TRP A 147 0.00 -7.28 -2.82
CA TRP A 147 -0.09 -5.84 -2.68
C TRP A 147 -0.04 -5.11 -4.02
N LEU A 148 -0.67 -3.95 -4.05
CA LEU A 148 -0.69 -2.98 -5.13
C LEU A 148 -0.37 -1.60 -4.56
N SER A 149 0.44 -0.80 -5.24
CA SER A 149 0.62 0.61 -4.90
C SER A 149 0.64 1.51 -6.13
N LEU A 150 -0.03 2.66 -6.05
CA LEU A 150 0.10 3.74 -7.02
C LEU A 150 1.49 4.38 -6.90
N ARG A 151 2.22 4.44 -8.01
CA ARG A 151 3.42 5.26 -8.14
C ARG A 151 3.02 6.64 -8.65
N PRO A 152 3.24 7.70 -7.85
CA PRO A 152 2.76 9.03 -8.20
C PRO A 152 3.53 9.60 -9.39
N THR A 153 2.79 10.11 -10.36
CA THR A 153 3.30 10.73 -11.60
C THR A 153 2.89 12.20 -11.69
N GLU A 154 1.83 12.58 -10.97
CA GLU A 154 1.31 13.93 -10.88
C GLU A 154 1.39 14.47 -9.44
N ALA A 155 1.49 15.80 -9.31
CA ALA A 155 1.56 16.49 -8.02
C ALA A 155 0.17 16.79 -7.42
N HIS A 156 -0.89 16.66 -8.22
CA HIS A 156 -2.28 16.85 -7.83
C HIS A 156 -3.10 15.62 -8.26
N VAL A 157 -3.60 14.88 -7.29
CA VAL A 157 -4.32 13.61 -7.50
C VAL A 157 -5.53 13.56 -6.59
N LEU A 158 -6.69 13.25 -7.18
CA LEU A 158 -7.92 12.93 -6.43
C LEU A 158 -8.12 11.42 -6.45
N MET A 159 -8.47 10.86 -5.31
CA MET A 159 -8.73 9.43 -5.16
C MET A 159 -9.98 9.19 -4.34
N GLU A 160 -10.76 8.23 -4.83
CA GLU A 160 -11.99 7.77 -4.20
C GLU A 160 -11.86 6.28 -3.92
N VAL A 161 -12.08 5.90 -2.67
CA VAL A 161 -12.08 4.51 -2.22
C VAL A 161 -13.49 4.14 -1.81
N SER A 162 -14.01 3.07 -2.39
CA SER A 162 -15.25 2.42 -1.98
C SER A 162 -14.98 0.91 -1.81
N PRO A 163 -15.95 0.12 -1.30
CA PRO A 163 -15.76 -1.32 -1.21
C PRO A 163 -15.26 -1.88 -2.54
N LYS A 164 -14.12 -2.58 -2.47
CA LYS A 164 -13.50 -3.27 -3.62
C LYS A 164 -13.09 -2.38 -4.80
N LYS A 165 -12.95 -1.07 -4.60
CA LYS A 165 -12.71 -0.13 -5.72
C LYS A 165 -11.83 1.04 -5.32
N LEU A 166 -10.91 1.38 -6.23
CA LEU A 166 -10.08 2.57 -6.19
C LEU A 166 -10.26 3.33 -7.50
N LYS A 167 -10.68 4.59 -7.42
CA LYS A 167 -10.67 5.53 -8.55
C LYS A 167 -9.56 6.55 -8.34
N VAL A 168 -8.80 6.83 -9.40
CA VAL A 168 -7.70 7.80 -9.41
C VAL A 168 -7.93 8.77 -10.56
N THR A 169 -7.92 10.07 -10.25
CA THR A 169 -8.13 11.15 -11.22
C THR A 169 -6.97 12.14 -11.11
N TYR A 170 -6.47 12.64 -12.24
CA TYR A 170 -5.45 13.68 -12.31
C TYR A 170 -6.07 15.00 -12.79
N PRO A 171 -6.47 15.92 -11.89
CA PRO A 171 -7.20 17.13 -12.27
C PRO A 171 -6.45 18.06 -13.22
N GLU A 172 -5.12 18.09 -13.08
CA GLU A 172 -4.21 18.89 -13.90
C GLU A 172 -3.51 18.04 -14.98
N GLY A 173 -3.93 16.77 -15.12
CA GLY A 173 -3.37 15.84 -16.09
C GLY A 173 -3.81 16.14 -17.53
N THR A 174 -3.10 15.56 -18.49
CA THR A 174 -3.38 15.72 -19.92
C THR A 174 -3.27 14.38 -20.65
N SER A 175 -3.31 14.38 -21.98
CA SER A 175 -3.01 13.19 -22.79
C SER A 175 -1.57 12.65 -22.62
N SER A 176 -0.66 13.39 -21.98
CA SER A 176 0.67 12.89 -21.61
C SER A 176 0.73 12.20 -20.25
N SER A 177 -0.34 12.27 -19.44
CA SER A 177 -0.37 11.66 -18.12
C SER A 177 -0.31 10.14 -18.20
N VAL A 178 0.30 9.53 -17.19
CA VAL A 178 0.45 8.08 -17.09
C VAL A 178 0.11 7.60 -15.68
N PHE A 179 -0.68 6.53 -15.58
CA PHE A 179 -0.96 5.86 -14.32
C PHE A 179 -0.02 4.68 -14.17
N THR A 180 0.79 4.68 -13.12
CA THR A 180 1.74 3.59 -12.86
C THR A 180 1.36 2.90 -11.57
N PHE A 181 1.07 1.61 -11.66
CA PHE A 181 0.88 0.75 -10.50
C PHE A 181 2.06 -0.21 -10.37
N VAL A 182 2.42 -0.54 -9.14
CA VAL A 182 3.36 -1.62 -8.82
C VAL A 182 2.63 -2.69 -8.03
N ALA A 183 2.85 -3.95 -8.39
CA ALA A 183 2.21 -5.10 -7.76
C ALA A 183 3.24 -6.12 -7.28
N SER A 184 2.90 -6.81 -6.21
CA SER A 184 3.73 -7.89 -5.63
C SER A 184 3.95 -9.04 -6.62
N PRO A 185 5.17 -9.59 -6.71
CA PRO A 185 5.40 -10.84 -7.41
C PRO A 185 4.81 -12.03 -6.62
N SER A 186 4.55 -13.14 -7.30
CA SER A 186 4.12 -14.39 -6.68
C SER A 186 4.99 -15.55 -7.15
N LEU A 187 5.23 -16.52 -6.27
CA LEU A 187 5.87 -17.77 -6.65
C LEU A 187 4.93 -18.71 -7.41
N ALA A 188 3.62 -18.57 -7.20
CA ALA A 188 2.59 -19.38 -7.88
C ALA A 188 2.43 -19.00 -9.35
N LYS A 189 2.59 -17.71 -9.66
CA LYS A 189 2.66 -17.20 -11.04
C LYS A 189 3.75 -16.15 -11.13
N ARG A 190 4.88 -16.56 -11.69
CA ARG A 190 6.10 -15.75 -11.73
C ARG A 190 6.01 -14.66 -12.78
N ASP A 191 5.49 -14.99 -13.96
CA ASP A 191 5.39 -14.08 -15.10
C ASP A 191 4.02 -13.39 -15.13
N VAL A 192 4.04 -12.05 -15.23
CA VAL A 192 2.85 -11.21 -15.35
C VAL A 192 2.89 -10.48 -16.68
N GLN A 193 1.86 -10.67 -17.50
CA GLN A 193 1.66 -9.98 -18.77
C GLN A 193 0.49 -9.00 -18.69
N SER A 194 -0.45 -9.22 -17.78
CA SER A 194 -1.64 -8.39 -17.58
C SER A 194 -2.19 -8.49 -16.15
N TRP A 195 -3.23 -7.72 -15.85
CA TRP A 195 -3.97 -7.82 -14.59
C TRP A 195 -4.51 -9.22 -14.29
N ALA A 196 -4.86 -10.00 -15.32
CA ALA A 196 -5.33 -11.38 -15.17
C ALA A 196 -4.25 -12.35 -14.65
N ASP A 197 -2.99 -11.93 -14.61
CA ASP A 197 -1.89 -12.72 -14.07
C ASP A 197 -1.59 -12.44 -12.60
N ILE A 198 -2.19 -11.41 -12.01
CA ILE A 198 -2.08 -11.13 -10.58
C ILE A 198 -2.71 -12.27 -9.78
N GLN A 199 -1.98 -12.76 -8.77
CA GLN A 199 -2.37 -13.93 -8.01
C GLN A 199 -3.27 -13.59 -6.82
N GLY A 200 -4.30 -14.42 -6.64
CA GLY A 200 -5.17 -14.40 -5.47
C GLY A 200 -6.23 -13.31 -5.44
N ILE A 201 -6.37 -12.55 -6.52
CA ILE A 201 -7.42 -11.54 -6.68
C ILE A 201 -7.69 -11.32 -8.16
N SER A 202 -8.94 -11.10 -8.51
CA SER A 202 -9.30 -10.63 -9.85
C SER A 202 -9.24 -9.11 -9.86
N ILE A 203 -8.58 -8.54 -10.88
CA ILE A 203 -8.47 -7.08 -11.04
C ILE A 203 -9.00 -6.69 -12.41
N SER A 204 -9.99 -5.80 -12.42
CA SER A 204 -10.48 -5.16 -13.64
C SER A 204 -10.10 -3.68 -13.65
N VAL A 205 -9.86 -3.15 -14.85
CA VAL A 205 -9.44 -1.77 -15.06
C VAL A 205 -10.36 -1.09 -16.06
N SER A 206 -10.88 0.07 -15.67
CA SER A 206 -11.75 0.92 -16.50
C SER A 206 -11.39 2.40 -16.33
N GLY A 207 -12.20 3.30 -16.89
CA GLY A 207 -11.92 4.74 -16.95
C GLY A 207 -11.66 5.21 -18.38
N ASN A 208 -10.86 6.27 -18.54
CA ASN A 208 -10.52 6.84 -19.84
C ASN A 208 -9.03 6.66 -20.24
N ALA A 209 -8.20 6.13 -19.32
CA ALA A 209 -6.88 5.61 -19.67
C ALA A 209 -6.99 4.31 -20.48
N ASN A 210 -5.97 4.01 -21.29
CA ASN A 210 -5.90 2.73 -22.00
C ASN A 210 -5.89 1.57 -20.99
N PRO A 211 -6.84 0.61 -21.06
CA PRO A 211 -6.99 -0.42 -20.03
C PRO A 211 -5.93 -1.51 -20.09
N VAL A 212 -5.17 -1.60 -21.19
CA VAL A 212 -4.07 -2.56 -21.34
C VAL A 212 -2.76 -1.90 -20.90
N PRO A 213 -2.12 -2.37 -19.82
CA PRO A 213 -0.88 -1.78 -19.36
C PRO A 213 0.34 -2.26 -20.17
N LYS A 214 1.37 -1.43 -20.22
CA LYS A 214 2.74 -1.92 -20.44
C LYS A 214 3.25 -2.53 -19.15
N VAL A 215 3.64 -3.81 -19.19
CA VAL A 215 4.14 -4.53 -18.01
C VAL A 215 5.66 -4.68 -18.05
N THR A 216 6.31 -4.44 -16.92
CA THR A 216 7.76 -4.65 -16.75
C THR A 216 8.07 -5.26 -15.39
N PHE A 217 9.07 -6.15 -15.32
CA PHE A 217 9.57 -6.68 -14.06
C PHE A 217 10.74 -5.86 -13.55
N ALA A 218 10.69 -5.47 -12.28
CA ALA A 218 11.78 -4.85 -11.55
C ALA A 218 12.27 -5.84 -10.49
N GLY A 219 13.30 -6.61 -10.82
CA GLY A 219 13.80 -7.68 -9.97
C GLY A 219 15.29 -7.53 -9.68
N ARG A 220 15.71 -7.96 -8.48
CA ARG A 220 17.11 -7.88 -8.06
C ARG A 220 18.07 -8.69 -8.94
N TYR A 221 17.55 -9.77 -9.51
CA TYR A 221 18.32 -10.75 -10.28
C TYR A 221 17.75 -10.96 -11.70
N GLY A 222 16.99 -9.99 -12.23
CA GLY A 222 16.41 -10.08 -13.56
C GLY A 222 15.27 -9.08 -13.78
N GLY A 223 14.77 -9.02 -15.02
CA GLY A 223 13.80 -8.02 -15.45
C GLY A 223 14.46 -6.80 -16.10
N SER A 224 13.62 -5.89 -16.59
CA SER A 224 14.07 -4.67 -17.28
C SER A 224 14.13 -3.45 -16.36
N GLY A 225 13.66 -3.56 -15.13
CA GLY A 225 13.73 -2.52 -14.10
C GLY A 225 14.59 -2.93 -12.91
N SER A 226 14.75 -2.01 -11.96
CA SER A 226 15.48 -2.24 -10.71
C SER A 226 14.54 -2.22 -9.52
N PRO A 227 14.76 -3.09 -8.50
CA PRO A 227 14.01 -3.04 -7.25
C PRO A 227 14.00 -1.66 -6.60
N ILE A 228 12.96 -1.41 -5.83
CA ILE A 228 12.87 -0.26 -4.95
C ILE A 228 12.98 -0.79 -3.52
N TYR A 229 14.05 -0.38 -2.83
CA TYR A 229 14.45 -0.97 -1.54
C TYR A 229 14.59 -2.50 -1.67
N ASP A 230 13.93 -3.25 -0.81
CA ASP A 230 14.02 -4.71 -0.77
C ASP A 230 12.98 -5.39 -1.67
N HIS A 231 12.22 -4.65 -2.49
CA HIS A 231 11.06 -5.17 -3.21
C HIS A 231 11.32 -5.40 -4.68
N ASN A 232 11.21 -6.66 -5.08
CA ASN A 232 10.91 -6.99 -6.46
C ASN A 232 9.44 -6.67 -6.74
N TYR A 233 9.11 -6.19 -7.94
CA TYR A 233 7.74 -5.87 -8.30
C TYR A 233 7.47 -5.92 -9.80
N TRP A 234 6.20 -6.10 -10.15
CA TRP A 234 5.70 -5.88 -11.50
C TRP A 234 5.19 -4.45 -11.61
N SER A 235 5.64 -3.70 -12.61
CA SER A 235 5.12 -2.37 -12.93
C SER A 235 4.13 -2.47 -14.08
N LEU A 236 2.93 -1.92 -13.88
CA LEU A 236 1.85 -1.87 -14.85
C LEU A 236 1.57 -0.40 -15.16
N VAL A 237 1.92 0.03 -16.38
CA VAL A 237 1.84 1.43 -16.81
C VAL A 237 0.71 1.60 -17.82
N HIS A 238 -0.28 2.42 -17.47
CA HIS A 238 -1.37 2.82 -18.35
C HIS A 238 -1.12 4.24 -18.87
N THR A 239 -1.29 4.43 -20.17
CA THR A 239 -1.18 5.74 -20.83
C THR A 239 -2.57 6.23 -21.24
N MET A 240 -2.68 7.54 -21.48
CA MET A 240 -3.88 8.07 -22.12
C MET A 240 -3.93 7.76 -23.62
N PRO A 241 -5.13 7.71 -24.24
CA PRO A 241 -5.29 7.71 -25.69
C PRO A 241 -4.64 8.95 -26.32
N ALA A 242 -4.11 8.81 -27.54
CA ALA A 242 -3.52 9.93 -28.26
C ALA A 242 -4.58 11.02 -28.54
N GLY A 243 -4.23 12.28 -28.25
CA GLY A 243 -5.15 13.41 -28.44
C GLY A 243 -6.32 13.45 -27.44
N PHE A 244 -6.26 12.69 -26.35
CA PHE A 244 -7.29 12.75 -25.30
C PHE A 244 -7.49 14.18 -24.77
N GLU A 245 -8.77 14.60 -24.70
CA GLU A 245 -9.23 15.83 -24.07
C GLU A 245 -10.12 15.49 -22.86
N GLY A 246 -9.96 16.25 -21.78
CA GLY A 246 -10.67 16.03 -20.52
C GLY A 246 -9.73 15.67 -19.37
N THR A 247 -10.29 15.15 -18.29
CA THR A 247 -9.53 14.83 -17.07
C THR A 247 -9.12 13.35 -17.06
N PRO A 248 -7.81 13.02 -17.04
CA PRO A 248 -7.36 11.64 -16.95
C PRO A 248 -7.88 10.92 -15.70
N GLU A 249 -8.35 9.70 -15.90
CA GLU A 249 -8.95 8.85 -14.88
C GLU A 249 -8.71 7.37 -15.14
N ILE A 250 -8.41 6.63 -14.07
CA ILE A 250 -8.38 5.17 -14.05
C ILE A 250 -9.12 4.63 -12.83
N ILE A 251 -9.85 3.54 -13.04
CA ILE A 251 -10.62 2.85 -12.01
C ILE A 251 -10.10 1.42 -11.93
N ILE A 252 -9.78 0.98 -10.71
CA ILE A 252 -9.35 -0.38 -10.38
C ILE A 252 -10.43 -1.01 -9.51
N GLU A 253 -10.98 -2.14 -9.93
CA GLU A 253 -11.94 -2.94 -9.16
C GLU A 253 -11.33 -4.31 -8.84
N PHE A 254 -11.64 -4.79 -7.64
CA PHE A 254 -11.05 -5.98 -7.03
C PHE A 254 -12.14 -7.02 -6.74
N GLU A 255 -12.01 -8.25 -7.25
CA GLU A 255 -12.99 -9.33 -7.05
C GLU A 255 -12.38 -10.59 -6.43
#